data_AF-A0A957WVK2-F1
#
_entry.id   AF-A0A957WVK2-F1
#
_cell.length_a   1.000
_cell.length_b   1.000
_cell.length_c   1.000
_cell.angle_alpha   90.00
_cell.angle_beta   90.00
_cell.angle_gamma   90.00
#
_symmetry.space_group_name_H-M   'P 1'
#
loop_
_entity.id
_entity.type
_entity.pdbx_description
1 polymer ?
#
loop_
_entity_poly.entity_id
_entity_poly.type
_entity_poly.pdbx_seq_one_letter_code
_entity_poly.pdbx_strand_id
1 'polypeptide(L)'
;MTEQINTPTVGFTSHQGQRGEENDDHVAWFAIARPDRGHMVHIGVVADGVTSTSGGAQASRIATEAIEAALRDLPDSQETLTEWLDSALRSANDE
;
A
#
# COMPACT_ATOMS: atom_id res chain seq x y z
N MET A 1 -3.20 -5.52 -31.20
CA MET A 1 -4.41 -5.34 -30.38
C MET A 1 -3.96 -4.66 -29.10
N THR A 2 -4.38 -3.42 -28.87
CA THR A 2 -4.02 -2.68 -27.66
C THR A 2 -4.96 -3.18 -26.56
N GLU A 3 -4.42 -3.94 -25.61
CA GLU A 3 -5.16 -4.40 -24.45
C GLU A 3 -5.66 -3.16 -23.68
N GLN A 4 -6.97 -3.02 -23.55
CA GLN A 4 -7.57 -1.94 -22.79
C GLN A 4 -7.32 -2.26 -21.32
N ILE A 5 -6.30 -1.64 -20.72
CA ILE A 5 -5.99 -1.80 -19.30
C ILE A 5 -7.18 -1.24 -18.52
N ASN A 6 -7.99 -2.13 -17.94
CA ASN A 6 -9.11 -1.77 -17.08
C ASN A 6 -8.57 -1.20 -15.77
N THR A 7 -8.28 0.10 -15.73
CA THR A 7 -7.98 0.80 -14.48
C THR A 7 -9.27 0.84 -13.64
N PRO A 8 -9.30 0.22 -12.45
CA PRO A 8 -10.47 0.28 -11.59
C PRO A 8 -10.70 1.72 -11.13
N THR A 9 -11.96 2.14 -11.08
CA THR A 9 -12.33 3.40 -10.45
C THR A 9 -12.30 3.21 -8.94
N VAL A 10 -11.44 3.96 -8.26
CA VAL A 10 -11.26 3.87 -6.80
C VAL A 10 -11.55 5.23 -6.17
N GLY A 11 -12.33 5.21 -5.09
CA GLY A 11 -12.55 6.36 -4.22
C GLY A 11 -12.24 5.96 -2.79
N PHE A 12 -11.54 6.82 -2.06
CA PHE A 12 -11.24 6.64 -0.65
C PHE A 12 -11.57 7.92 0.13
N THR A 13 -11.98 7.76 1.37
CA THR A 13 -12.26 8.84 2.31
C THR A 13 -11.86 8.39 3.70
N SER A 14 -11.28 9.29 4.49
CA SER A 14 -11.06 9.09 5.92
C SER A 14 -11.46 10.38 6.65
N HIS A 15 -11.92 10.23 7.89
CA HIS A 15 -12.48 11.32 8.68
C HIS A 15 -11.82 11.38 10.05
N GLN A 16 -11.19 12.52 10.34
CA GLN A 16 -10.72 12.86 11.67
C GLN A 16 -11.94 12.95 12.60
N GLY A 17 -12.06 12.02 13.53
CA GLY A 17 -13.16 11.97 14.50
C GLY A 17 -13.22 13.22 15.39
N GLN A 18 -14.22 13.30 16.26
CA GLN A 18 -14.49 14.51 17.07
C GLN A 18 -13.49 14.79 18.21
N ARG A 19 -12.47 13.93 18.39
CA ARG A 19 -11.57 13.99 19.56
C ARG A 19 -10.44 15.02 19.44
N GLY A 20 -10.28 15.68 18.29
CA GLY A 20 -9.31 16.76 18.10
C GLY A 20 -7.84 16.31 17.98
N GLU A 21 -7.59 14.99 18.02
CA GLU A 21 -6.30 14.37 17.67
C GLU A 21 -6.16 14.26 16.16
N GLU A 22 -4.93 14.26 15.65
CA GLU A 22 -4.63 14.01 14.23
C GLU A 22 -5.25 12.70 13.75
N ASN A 23 -5.55 12.61 12.46
CA ASN A 23 -6.08 11.37 11.90
C ASN A 23 -4.95 10.36 11.76
N ASP A 24 -5.00 9.31 12.58
CA ASP A 24 -3.99 8.25 12.57
C ASP A 24 -4.16 7.28 11.38
N ASP A 25 -5.23 7.42 10.58
CA ASP A 25 -5.43 6.65 9.35
C ASP A 25 -4.57 7.19 8.20
N HIS A 26 -3.98 6.27 7.43
CA HIS A 26 -3.38 6.60 6.14
C HIS A 26 -3.83 5.61 5.06
N VAL A 27 -4.02 6.13 3.84
CA VAL A 27 -4.42 5.37 2.66
C VAL A 27 -3.45 5.65 1.52
N ALA A 28 -2.96 4.59 0.88
CA ALA A 28 -2.18 4.67 -0.36
C ALA A 28 -2.87 3.87 -1.46
N TRP A 29 -2.82 4.39 -2.69
CA TRP A 29 -3.31 3.72 -3.89
C TRP A 29 -2.31 3.90 -5.02
N PHE A 30 -1.79 2.78 -5.54
CA PHE A 30 -0.77 2.79 -6.58
C PHE A 30 -0.90 1.58 -7.50
N ALA A 31 -0.24 1.64 -8.65
CA ALA A 31 -0.19 0.55 -9.60
C ALA A 31 1.27 0.15 -9.85
N ILE A 32 1.54 -1.15 -9.76
CA ILE A 32 2.87 -1.72 -10.01
C ILE A 32 2.81 -2.64 -11.23
N ALA A 33 3.82 -2.51 -12.08
CA ALA A 33 3.98 -3.41 -13.21
C ALA A 33 4.50 -4.75 -12.70
N ARG A 34 3.97 -5.85 -13.23
CA ARG A 34 4.53 -7.19 -13.08
C ARG A 34 5.13 -7.61 -14.42
N PRO A 35 6.40 -7.27 -14.71
CA PRO A 35 6.96 -7.40 -16.05
C PRO A 35 7.06 -8.86 -16.51
N ASP A 36 7.22 -9.80 -15.57
CA ASP A 36 7.27 -11.25 -15.83
C ASP A 36 5.95 -11.80 -16.36
N ARG A 37 4.82 -11.17 -16.04
CA ARG A 37 3.48 -11.57 -16.50
C ARG A 37 2.82 -10.56 -17.44
N GLY A 38 3.47 -9.42 -17.71
CA GLY A 38 2.98 -8.39 -18.60
C GLY A 38 1.70 -7.68 -18.14
N HIS A 39 1.37 -7.70 -16.84
CA HIS A 39 0.16 -7.08 -16.30
C HIS A 39 0.45 -6.03 -15.22
N MET A 40 -0.48 -5.08 -15.08
CA MET A 40 -0.48 -4.08 -14.02
C MET A 40 -1.31 -4.58 -12.83
N VAL A 41 -0.72 -4.59 -11.64
CA VAL A 41 -1.41 -4.87 -10.39
C VAL A 41 -1.75 -3.53 -9.73
N HIS A 42 -3.01 -3.35 -9.35
CA HIS A 42 -3.47 -2.15 -8.65
C HIS A 42 -3.64 -2.49 -7.16
N ILE A 43 -3.07 -1.67 -6.28
CA ILE A 43 -2.95 -1.96 -4.86
C ILE A 43 -3.49 -0.78 -4.06
N GLY A 44 -4.40 -1.09 -3.14
CA GLY A 44 -4.84 -0.18 -2.09
C GLY A 44 -4.32 -0.67 -0.75
N VAL A 45 -3.70 0.23 0.00
CA VAL A 45 -3.22 -0.01 1.37
C VAL A 45 -3.97 0.92 2.31
N VAL A 46 -4.49 0.36 3.40
CA VAL A 46 -5.14 1.11 4.48
C VAL A 46 -4.41 0.75 5.76
N ALA A 47 -3.94 1.76 6.49
CA ALA A 47 -3.24 1.59 7.76
C ALA A 47 -3.90 2.45 8.84
N ASP A 48 -4.07 1.89 10.04
CA ASP A 48 -4.60 2.54 11.24
C ASP A 48 -3.47 2.62 12.28
N GLY A 49 -3.01 3.83 12.56
CA GLY A 49 -1.92 4.09 13.49
C GLY A 49 -2.35 3.96 14.96
N VAL A 50 -1.78 3.02 15.70
CA VAL A 50 -2.20 2.77 17.09
C VAL A 50 -1.32 3.53 18.10
N THR A 51 -1.56 4.83 18.35
CA THR A 51 -1.03 5.49 19.56
C THR A 51 -1.84 6.68 20.10
N SER A 52 -2.89 7.18 19.42
CA SER A 52 -3.63 8.41 19.83
C SER A 52 -2.70 9.63 20.02
N THR A 53 -1.59 9.64 19.28
CA THR A 53 -0.60 10.73 19.26
C THR A 53 -0.13 10.92 17.82
N SER A 54 0.63 11.98 17.54
CA SER A 54 1.27 12.18 16.22
C SER A 54 2.12 11.00 15.75
N GLY A 55 2.52 10.08 16.66
CA GLY A 55 3.19 8.84 16.32
C GLY A 55 2.30 7.86 15.53
N GLY A 56 0.98 7.89 15.71
CA GLY A 56 0.02 7.03 15.00
C GLY A 56 -0.06 7.41 13.54
N ALA A 57 -0.38 8.68 13.26
CA ALA A 57 -0.38 9.26 11.92
C ALA A 57 0.96 9.08 11.18
N GLN A 58 2.08 9.25 11.88
CA GLN A 58 3.39 9.02 11.28
C GLN A 58 3.64 7.52 11.00
N ALA A 59 3.28 6.63 11.91
CA ALA A 59 3.46 5.19 11.74
C ALA A 59 2.62 4.62 10.59
N SER A 60 1.34 5.00 10.50
CA SER A 60 0.48 4.54 9.40
C SER A 60 0.98 5.05 8.05
N ARG A 61 1.44 6.30 7.97
CA ARG A 61 2.08 6.85 6.78
C ARG A 61 3.32 6.07 6.39
N ILE A 62 4.27 5.90 7.31
CA ILE A 62 5.52 5.15 7.08
C ILE A 62 5.21 3.74 6.58
N ALA A 63 4.30 3.03 7.24
CA ALA A 63 3.92 1.68 6.84
C ALA A 63 3.43 1.62 5.38
N THR A 64 2.53 2.53 4.97
CA THR A 64 2.05 2.52 3.58
C THR A 64 3.12 2.91 2.56
N GLU A 65 4.00 3.87 2.89
CA GLU A 65 5.09 4.31 2.00
C GLU A 65 6.16 3.19 1.86
N ALA A 66 6.49 2.49 2.94
CA ALA A 66 7.43 1.38 2.95
C ALA A 66 6.89 0.16 2.17
N ILE A 67 5.59 -0.16 2.30
CA ILE A 67 4.95 -1.20 1.48
C ILE A 67 5.02 -0.84 -0.01
N GLU A 68 4.72 0.40 -0.38
CA GLU A 68 4.84 0.85 -1.77
C GLU A 68 6.28 0.73 -2.26
N ALA A 69 7.26 1.14 -1.46
CA ALA A 69 8.67 1.05 -1.80
C ALA A 69 9.12 -0.40 -2.01
N ALA A 70 8.78 -1.31 -1.09
CA ALA A 70 9.13 -2.72 -1.18
C ALA A 70 8.49 -3.40 -2.41
N LEU A 71 7.27 -2.99 -2.79
CA LEU A 71 6.59 -3.50 -3.98
C LEU A 71 7.10 -2.89 -5.31
N ARG A 72 8.01 -1.91 -5.27
CA ARG A 72 8.73 -1.48 -6.49
C ARG A 72 9.89 -2.40 -6.82
N ASP A 73 10.38 -3.17 -5.85
CA ASP A 73 11.33 -4.23 -6.11
C ASP A 73 10.60 -5.38 -6.83
N LEU A 74 11.15 -5.79 -7.96
CA LEU A 74 10.52 -6.74 -8.85
C LEU A 74 10.44 -8.12 -8.17
N PRO A 75 9.27 -8.79 -8.22
CA PRO A 75 9.12 -10.11 -7.65
C PRO A 75 9.93 -11.13 -8.46
N ASP A 76 10.28 -12.23 -7.81
CA ASP A 76 10.84 -13.37 -8.54
C ASP A 76 9.80 -13.94 -9.51
N SER A 77 10.24 -14.40 -10.69
CA SER A 77 9.32 -14.91 -11.73
C SER A 77 8.44 -16.10 -11.30
N GLN A 78 8.85 -16.81 -10.25
CA GLN A 78 8.13 -17.94 -9.66
C GLN A 78 7.27 -17.52 -8.45
N GLU A 79 7.51 -16.34 -7.88
CA GLU A 79 6.78 -15.84 -6.73
C GLU A 79 5.31 -15.62 -7.08
N THR A 80 4.41 -15.89 -6.15
CA THR A 80 2.99 -15.56 -6.26
C THR A 80 2.73 -14.13 -5.81
N LEU A 81 1.59 -13.54 -6.21
CA LEU A 81 1.22 -12.20 -5.70
C LEU A 81 1.13 -12.18 -4.17
N THR A 82 0.62 -13.26 -3.56
CA THR A 82 0.51 -13.37 -2.11
C THR A 82 1.87 -13.39 -1.41
N GLU A 83 2.84 -14.16 -1.95
CA GLU A 83 4.21 -14.20 -1.41
C GLU A 83 4.90 -12.84 -1.52
N TRP A 84 4.74 -12.17 -2.67
CA TRP A 84 5.29 -10.84 -2.89
C TRP A 84 4.72 -9.79 -1.91
N LEU A 85 3.40 -9.83 -1.68
CA LEU A 85 2.75 -8.97 -0.70
C LEU A 85 3.19 -9.29 0.74
N ASP A 86 3.34 -10.57 1.11
CA ASP A 86 3.83 -10.96 2.44
C ASP A 86 5.27 -10.51 2.66
N SER A 87 6.12 -10.65 1.63
CA SER A 87 7.51 -10.17 1.65
C SER A 87 7.56 -8.65 1.85
N ALA A 88 6.80 -7.89 1.07
CA ALA A 88 6.73 -6.44 1.21
C ALA A 88 6.22 -5.99 2.60
N LEU A 89 5.22 -6.68 3.16
CA LEU A 89 4.72 -6.41 4.50
C LEU A 89 5.78 -6.67 5.58
N ARG A 90 6.58 -7.73 5.44
CA ARG A 90 7.67 -8.03 6.37
C ARG A 90 8.78 -7.00 6.26
N SER A 91 9.21 -6.67 5.04
CA SER A 91 10.24 -5.64 4.82
C SER A 91 9.82 -4.29 5.41
N ALA A 92 8.57 -3.87 5.19
CA ALA A 92 8.05 -2.62 5.75
C ALA A 92 7.97 -2.61 7.29
N ASN A 93 7.93 -3.77 7.93
CA ASN A 93 7.93 -3.89 9.39
C ASN A 93 9.34 -3.95 10.00
N ASP A 94 10.35 -4.29 9.19
CA ASP A 94 11.75 -4.39 9.63
C ASP A 94 12.52 -3.06 9.47
N GLU A 95 11.96 -2.08 8.75
CA GLU A 95 12.46 -0.68 8.66
C GLU A 95 12.15 0.16 9.90
#